data_AF-G8TGV8-F1
#
_entry.id   AF-G8TGV8-F1
#
_cell.length_a   1.000
_cell.length_b   1.000
_cell.length_c   1.000
_cell.angle_alpha   90.00
_cell.angle_beta   90.00
_cell.angle_gamma   90.00
#
_symmetry.space_group_name_H-M   'P 1'
#
loop_
_entity.id
_entity.type
_entity.pdbx_description
1 polymer ?
#
loop_
_entity_poly.entity_id
_entity_poly.type
_entity_poly.pdbx_seq_one_letter_code
_entity_poly.pdbx_strand_id
1 'polypeptide(L)'
;MDNAYLADSLQQATPSQLQQAAAYNHIELFALNARAQNGEVITNNGLTWTFNPGQKNGNVGFPELNSEDAGAQLDEMMHWYRAHAAVGVGCWSLSPSQPADLGVRLLARGFQPGWQPCWMALDLDTIITGYPKPGNLQVQADNNTNTSQVKDLPYAGDNGAVSDALMKRYPDRAQRFIARMDGEIVGHSCVLLTTGPYGVAGLYNVGVIPKARNKGVGKAVVTAACLFAKQQGYKYAILNGTGRRMYNQVGFEWVGDGLTWWLMADNYITHPPSPELISLAEAVGRGDINSINTLSRQVTAEQLNTPLANRMTLMQLATHCKQAAAAEHLATLGIPLGVLDAWDLGWKERAAALLAAEPDQVNARYGEHNATLLHIAAERNDVALAQLALTAHPDLSIKDSTWNAPALGWAYHMERLEIVALIKGYQSS
;
A
#
# COMPACT_ATOMS: atom_id res chain seq x y z
N MET A 1 9.36 18.57 31.78
CA MET A 1 7.99 18.33 32.26
C MET A 1 7.12 19.47 31.73
N ASP A 2 6.78 19.42 30.45
CA ASP A 2 5.65 20.18 29.90
C ASP A 2 4.54 19.14 29.72
N ASN A 3 3.67 19.07 30.72
CA ASN A 3 2.54 18.16 30.73
C ASN A 3 1.58 18.53 29.59
N ALA A 4 1.47 17.61 28.63
CA ALA A 4 0.23 17.16 28.03
C ALA A 4 -0.95 18.15 28.08
N TYR A 5 -1.03 19.02 27.07
CA TYR A 5 -2.33 19.27 26.45
C TYR A 5 -2.65 18.05 25.58
N LEU A 6 -3.04 16.94 26.21
CA LEU A 6 -3.84 15.94 25.53
C LEU A 6 -5.16 16.63 25.21
N ALA A 7 -5.38 16.92 23.93
CA ALA A 7 -6.52 17.70 23.51
C ALA A 7 -7.83 17.03 23.95
N ASP A 8 -8.77 17.83 24.46
CA ASP A 8 -10.15 17.41 24.75
C ASP A 8 -10.84 16.74 23.55
N SER A 9 -10.33 16.98 22.32
CA SER A 9 -10.90 16.51 21.06
C SER A 9 -11.03 14.99 20.92
N LEU A 10 -10.21 14.20 21.61
CA LEU A 10 -10.26 12.74 21.50
C LEU A 10 -10.93 12.03 22.68
N GLN A 11 -11.39 12.71 23.75
CA GLN A 11 -11.95 12.02 24.94
C GLN A 11 -13.05 11.00 24.60
N GLN A 12 -13.87 11.29 23.57
CA GLN A 12 -14.83 10.36 22.97
C GLN A 12 -14.69 10.41 21.43
N ALA A 13 -13.57 9.92 20.93
CA ALA A 13 -13.25 9.98 19.51
C ALA A 13 -14.22 9.14 18.65
N THR A 14 -14.75 9.76 17.61
CA THR A 14 -15.48 9.06 16.55
C THR A 14 -14.52 8.25 15.66
N PRO A 15 -15.00 7.25 14.90
CA PRO A 15 -14.15 6.51 13.96
C PRO A 15 -13.41 7.42 12.96
N SER A 16 -14.04 8.50 12.48
CA SER A 16 -13.40 9.47 11.58
C SER A 16 -12.24 10.21 12.25
N GLN A 17 -12.41 10.65 13.50
CA GLN A 17 -11.32 11.26 14.27
C GLN A 17 -10.17 10.28 14.53
N LEU A 18 -10.46 9.00 14.73
CA LEU A 18 -9.44 7.95 14.89
C LEU A 18 -8.69 7.65 13.59
N GLN A 19 -9.36 7.70 12.44
CA GLN A 19 -8.70 7.65 11.14
C GLN A 19 -7.77 8.86 10.93
N GLN A 20 -8.23 10.07 11.29
CA GLN A 20 -7.37 11.25 11.23
C GLN A 20 -6.18 11.20 12.20
N ALA A 21 -6.37 10.62 13.38
CA ALA A 21 -5.27 10.32 14.28
C ALA A 21 -4.28 9.29 13.70
N ALA A 22 -4.76 8.32 12.92
CA ALA A 22 -3.90 7.40 12.18
C ALA A 22 -3.06 8.11 11.11
N ALA A 23 -3.68 8.98 10.33
CA ALA A 23 -2.98 9.83 9.36
C ALA A 23 -1.90 10.68 10.03
N TYR A 24 -2.29 11.44 11.06
CA TYR A 24 -1.39 12.33 11.79
C TYR A 24 -0.20 11.58 12.41
N ASN A 25 -0.43 10.41 13.00
CA ASN A 25 0.63 9.61 13.60
C ASN A 25 1.65 9.11 12.57
N HIS A 26 1.20 8.73 11.37
CA HIS A 26 2.09 8.29 10.29
C HIS A 26 2.85 9.46 9.65
N ILE A 27 2.22 10.64 9.49
CA ILE A 27 2.93 11.85 9.03
C ILE A 27 4.11 12.15 9.99
N GLU A 28 3.85 12.14 11.29
CA GLU A 28 4.87 12.32 12.33
C GLU A 28 5.94 11.22 12.29
N LEU A 29 5.54 9.95 12.10
CA LEU A 29 6.48 8.83 11.94
C LEU A 29 7.44 9.06 10.78
N PHE A 30 6.92 9.43 9.60
CA PHE A 30 7.73 9.66 8.41
C PHE A 30 8.69 10.84 8.63
N ALA A 31 8.17 11.94 9.16
CA ALA A 31 8.96 13.15 9.40
C ALA A 31 10.07 12.92 10.44
N LEU A 32 9.76 12.25 11.56
CA LEU A 32 10.74 11.97 12.62
C LEU A 32 11.80 10.96 12.17
N ASN A 33 11.43 9.94 11.40
CA ASN A 33 12.41 9.01 10.84
C ASN A 33 13.37 9.71 9.88
N ALA A 34 12.83 10.52 8.95
CA ALA A 34 13.66 11.26 8.01
C ALA A 34 14.66 12.16 8.75
N ARG A 35 14.19 12.98 9.70
CA ARG A 35 15.07 13.85 10.51
C ARG A 35 16.10 13.08 11.32
N ALA A 36 15.72 11.95 11.91
CA ALA A 36 16.63 11.11 12.68
C ALA A 36 17.75 10.49 11.83
N GLN A 37 17.52 10.33 10.52
CA GLN A 37 18.46 9.76 9.56
C GLN A 37 19.12 10.82 8.67
N ASN A 38 19.12 12.09 9.10
CA ASN A 38 19.67 13.23 8.35
C ASN A 38 19.01 13.44 6.98
N GLY A 39 17.75 13.03 6.84
CA GLY A 39 16.91 13.26 5.69
C GLY A 39 16.12 14.56 5.78
N GLU A 40 15.27 14.76 4.78
CA GLU A 40 14.52 15.99 4.56
C GLU A 40 13.02 15.77 4.76
N VAL A 41 12.33 16.83 5.19
CA VAL A 41 10.88 16.89 5.36
C VAL A 41 10.41 18.22 4.79
N ILE A 42 9.52 18.16 3.81
CA ILE A 42 8.94 19.31 3.14
C ILE A 42 7.43 19.27 3.38
N THR A 43 6.85 20.41 3.75
CA THR A 43 5.41 20.55 3.99
C THR A 43 4.90 21.83 3.33
N ASN A 44 4.04 21.68 2.34
CA ASN A 44 3.41 22.79 1.61
C ASN A 44 1.91 22.52 1.49
N ASN A 45 1.05 23.43 1.97
CA ASN A 45 -0.40 23.46 1.72
C ASN A 45 -1.13 22.10 1.71
N GLY A 46 -0.97 21.30 2.76
CA GLY A 46 -1.65 20.00 2.90
C GLY A 46 -0.93 18.82 2.25
N LEU A 47 0.23 19.05 1.62
CA LEU A 47 1.15 18.01 1.13
C LEU A 47 2.40 17.97 2.00
N THR A 48 2.69 16.81 2.60
CA THR A 48 3.96 16.56 3.29
C THR A 48 4.68 15.40 2.65
N TRP A 49 5.95 15.59 2.30
CA TRP A 49 6.79 14.52 1.77
C TRP A 49 8.17 14.52 2.41
N THR A 50 8.75 13.33 2.48
CA THR A 50 10.05 13.09 3.11
C THR A 50 11.03 12.45 2.16
N PHE A 51 12.31 12.55 2.48
CA PHE A 51 13.38 11.87 1.77
C PHE A 51 14.48 11.42 2.71
N ASN A 52 15.00 10.23 2.47
CA ASN A 52 16.15 9.68 3.17
C ASN A 52 17.30 9.49 2.17
N PRO A 53 18.39 10.28 2.27
CA PRO A 53 19.49 10.22 1.31
C PRO A 53 20.24 8.88 1.35
N GLY A 54 20.29 8.21 2.50
CA GLY A 54 21.01 6.94 2.65
C GLY A 54 20.35 5.80 1.86
N GLN A 55 19.02 5.75 1.86
CA GLN A 55 18.23 4.74 1.14
C GLN A 55 17.64 5.24 -0.19
N LYS A 56 17.80 6.54 -0.49
CA LYS A 56 17.15 7.24 -1.61
C LYS A 56 15.65 6.98 -1.71
N ASN A 57 14.96 6.87 -0.58
CA ASN A 57 13.53 6.61 -0.52
C ASN A 57 12.79 7.76 0.19
N GLY A 58 11.47 7.75 0.10
CA GLY A 58 10.63 8.80 0.67
C GLY A 58 9.22 8.32 0.98
N ASN A 59 8.48 9.14 1.71
CA ASN A 59 7.04 8.95 1.90
C ASN A 59 6.32 10.27 1.67
N VAL A 60 5.14 10.20 1.06
CA VAL A 60 4.16 11.27 0.98
C VAL A 60 3.05 10.95 1.98
N GLY A 61 2.90 11.79 3.00
CA GLY A 61 1.99 11.55 4.12
C GLY A 61 0.65 12.23 3.92
N PHE A 62 -0.39 11.43 3.68
CA PHE A 62 -1.81 11.78 3.74
C PHE A 62 -2.13 13.15 3.12
N PRO A 63 -1.97 13.31 1.79
CA PRO A 63 -2.29 14.57 1.12
C PRO A 63 -3.73 15.01 1.40
N GLU A 64 -3.90 16.28 1.75
CA GLU A 64 -5.17 16.99 1.85
C GLU A 64 -5.10 18.22 0.94
N LEU A 65 -5.30 18.01 -0.36
CA LEU A 65 -5.10 19.05 -1.37
C LEU A 65 -6.41 19.66 -1.86
N ASN A 66 -6.36 20.91 -2.32
CA ASN A 66 -7.44 21.52 -3.09
C ASN A 66 -7.41 20.97 -4.54
N SER A 67 -8.55 20.55 -5.07
CA SER A 67 -8.65 20.00 -6.43
C SER A 67 -8.14 20.93 -7.54
N GLU A 68 -8.21 22.26 -7.34
CA GLU A 68 -7.80 23.26 -8.32
C GLU A 68 -6.28 23.33 -8.49
N ASP A 69 -5.51 23.20 -7.40
CA ASP A 69 -4.05 23.33 -7.41
C ASP A 69 -3.30 22.00 -7.17
N ALA A 70 -4.02 20.92 -6.83
CA ALA A 70 -3.43 19.61 -6.52
C ALA A 70 -2.47 19.11 -7.60
N GLY A 71 -2.78 19.32 -8.88
CA GLY A 71 -1.90 18.94 -9.98
C GLY A 71 -0.54 19.63 -9.91
N ALA A 72 -0.55 20.96 -9.75
CA ALA A 72 0.66 21.76 -9.67
C ALA A 72 1.52 21.41 -8.45
N GLN A 73 0.88 21.19 -7.29
CA GLN A 73 1.58 20.78 -6.07
C GLN A 73 2.25 19.39 -6.22
N LEU A 74 1.56 18.44 -6.86
CA LEU A 74 2.13 17.13 -7.17
C LEU A 74 3.26 17.22 -8.19
N ASP A 75 3.18 18.11 -9.18
CA ASP A 75 4.24 18.32 -10.15
C ASP A 75 5.52 18.90 -9.51
N GLU A 76 5.37 19.82 -8.55
CA GLU A 76 6.48 20.34 -7.75
C GLU A 76 7.16 19.22 -6.95
N MET A 77 6.36 18.42 -6.22
CA MET A 77 6.86 17.26 -5.49
C MET A 77 7.58 16.27 -6.40
N MET A 78 7.04 15.98 -7.58
CA MET A 78 7.66 15.05 -8.54
C MET A 78 8.96 15.62 -9.12
N HIS A 79 9.02 16.93 -9.41
CA HIS A 79 10.26 17.57 -9.83
C HIS A 79 11.33 17.47 -8.74
N TRP A 80 10.94 17.72 -7.49
CA TRP A 80 11.81 17.57 -6.34
C TRP A 80 12.35 16.13 -6.20
N TYR A 81 11.49 15.11 -6.27
CA TYR A 81 11.93 13.71 -6.16
C TYR A 81 12.84 13.26 -7.32
N ARG A 82 12.64 13.79 -8.53
CA ARG A 82 13.55 13.55 -9.66
C ARG A 82 14.92 14.15 -9.41
N ALA A 83 14.98 15.39 -8.90
CA ALA A 83 16.26 16.05 -8.58
C ALA A 83 17.06 15.28 -7.52
N HIS A 84 16.39 14.54 -6.64
CA HIS A 84 17.01 13.70 -5.60
C HIS A 84 17.25 12.25 -6.03
N ALA A 85 16.87 11.89 -7.27
CA ALA A 85 16.94 10.54 -7.82
C ALA A 85 16.40 9.48 -6.84
N ALA A 86 15.20 9.74 -6.29
CA ALA A 86 14.55 8.79 -5.38
C ALA A 86 14.22 7.48 -6.12
N VAL A 87 14.34 6.34 -5.44
CA VAL A 87 14.13 5.00 -6.04
C VAL A 87 13.03 4.20 -5.33
N GLY A 88 12.26 4.87 -4.48
CA GLY A 88 11.15 4.28 -3.74
C GLY A 88 10.40 5.33 -2.94
N VAL A 89 9.23 5.74 -3.42
CA VAL A 89 8.37 6.68 -2.69
C VAL A 89 7.00 6.06 -2.45
N GLY A 90 6.60 5.96 -1.18
CA GLY A 90 5.25 5.54 -0.81
C GLY A 90 4.34 6.75 -0.57
N CYS A 91 3.25 6.89 -1.31
CA CYS A 91 2.19 7.84 -1.00
C CYS A 91 1.07 7.15 -0.23
N TRP A 92 0.70 7.72 0.92
CA TRP A 92 -0.32 7.19 1.82
C TRP A 92 -1.51 8.15 1.88
N SER A 93 -2.72 7.62 1.98
CA SER A 93 -3.93 8.44 2.18
C SER A 93 -4.97 7.70 3.00
N LEU A 94 -5.93 8.46 3.55
CA LEU A 94 -7.18 7.90 4.05
C LEU A 94 -8.06 7.44 2.87
N SER A 95 -9.14 6.71 3.19
CA SER A 95 -10.16 6.35 2.22
C SER A 95 -11.51 6.97 2.64
N PRO A 96 -12.09 7.89 1.84
CA PRO A 96 -11.61 8.37 0.55
C PRO A 96 -10.38 9.28 0.67
N SER A 97 -9.59 9.38 -0.42
CA SER A 97 -8.48 10.34 -0.51
C SER A 97 -8.98 11.77 -0.74
N GLN A 98 -8.12 12.75 -0.48
CA GLN A 98 -8.41 14.17 -0.72
C GLN A 98 -7.33 14.84 -1.61
N PRO A 99 -7.68 15.25 -2.85
CA PRO A 99 -8.98 15.12 -3.50
C PRO A 99 -9.35 13.66 -3.81
N ALA A 100 -10.63 13.43 -4.11
CA ALA A 100 -11.14 12.10 -4.43
C ALA A 100 -10.46 11.48 -5.66
N ASP A 101 -9.90 12.31 -6.56
CA ASP A 101 -9.15 11.89 -7.74
C ASP A 101 -7.62 11.82 -7.52
N LEU A 102 -7.13 11.92 -6.28
CA LEU A 102 -5.70 11.87 -5.96
C LEU A 102 -5.01 10.65 -6.59
N GLY A 103 -5.64 9.48 -6.53
CA GLY A 103 -5.12 8.26 -7.16
C GLY A 103 -4.88 8.43 -8.66
N VAL A 104 -5.84 9.01 -9.40
CA VAL A 104 -5.70 9.29 -10.85
C VAL A 104 -4.49 10.20 -11.11
N ARG A 105 -4.34 11.26 -10.31
CA ARG A 105 -3.25 12.24 -10.44
C ARG A 105 -1.88 11.63 -10.17
N LEU A 106 -1.79 10.73 -9.20
CA LEU A 106 -0.56 10.00 -8.88
C LEU A 106 -0.20 9.00 -9.99
N LEU A 107 -1.18 8.25 -10.51
CA LEU A 107 -0.98 7.32 -11.63
C LEU A 107 -0.46 8.03 -12.89
N ALA A 108 -1.04 9.19 -13.23
CA ALA A 108 -0.58 10.01 -14.35
C ALA A 108 0.89 10.46 -14.24
N ARG A 109 1.43 10.51 -13.01
CA ARG A 109 2.81 10.92 -12.72
C ARG A 109 3.78 9.76 -12.51
N GLY A 110 3.31 8.52 -12.62
CA GLY A 110 4.16 7.34 -12.55
C GLY A 110 4.09 6.55 -11.23
N PHE A 111 3.25 6.95 -10.28
CA PHE A 111 2.93 6.05 -9.18
C PHE A 111 2.12 4.86 -9.68
N GLN A 112 2.21 3.74 -8.99
CA GLN A 112 1.40 2.53 -9.20
C GLN A 112 0.50 2.28 -7.98
N PRO A 113 -0.65 1.59 -8.14
CA PRO A 113 -1.48 1.20 -7.01
C PRO A 113 -0.69 0.38 -5.98
N GLY A 114 -0.92 0.67 -4.71
CA GLY A 114 -0.36 -0.10 -3.60
C GLY A 114 -1.41 -0.94 -2.89
N TRP A 115 -1.01 -1.51 -1.76
CA TRP A 115 -1.88 -2.25 -0.87
C TRP A 115 -2.73 -1.30 0.00
N GLN A 116 -3.78 -1.83 0.64
CA GLN A 116 -4.67 -1.05 1.49
C GLN A 116 -4.33 -1.21 2.98
N PRO A 117 -3.91 -0.13 3.66
CA PRO A 117 -3.82 -0.10 5.11
C PRO A 117 -5.13 -0.46 5.80
N CYS A 118 -5.03 -1.14 6.94
CA CYS A 118 -6.16 -1.44 7.81
C CYS A 118 -5.99 -0.65 9.10
N TRP A 119 -6.72 0.45 9.28
CA TRP A 119 -6.65 1.22 10.50
C TRP A 119 -7.46 0.54 11.61
N MET A 120 -6.80 0.26 12.73
CA MET A 120 -7.44 -0.22 13.94
C MET A 120 -7.10 0.69 15.12
N ALA A 121 -8.05 0.84 16.04
CA ALA A 121 -7.89 1.64 17.23
C ALA A 121 -8.35 0.89 18.49
N LEU A 122 -7.80 1.27 19.63
CA LEU A 122 -8.13 0.74 20.95
C LEU A 122 -8.23 1.91 21.93
N ASP A 123 -9.37 2.01 22.63
CA ASP A 123 -9.44 2.79 23.88
C ASP A 123 -8.61 2.05 24.95
N LEU A 124 -7.57 2.70 25.45
CA LEU A 124 -6.65 2.09 26.42
C LEU A 124 -7.31 1.81 27.78
N ASP A 125 -8.51 2.33 28.04
CA ASP A 125 -9.31 1.95 29.21
C ASP A 125 -10.02 0.61 29.06
N THR A 126 -10.21 0.11 27.84
CA THR A 126 -10.93 -1.14 27.56
C THR A 126 -10.00 -2.30 27.20
N ILE A 127 -8.67 -2.10 27.30
CA ILE A 127 -7.67 -3.10 26.91
C ILE A 127 -7.86 -4.46 27.60
N ILE A 128 -7.80 -5.52 26.80
CA ILE A 128 -7.89 -6.90 27.28
C ILE A 128 -6.47 -7.43 27.53
N THR A 129 -6.18 -7.72 28.80
CA THR A 129 -4.87 -8.24 29.25
C THR A 129 -4.89 -9.73 29.60
N GLY A 130 -6.08 -10.32 29.77
CA GLY A 130 -6.29 -11.71 30.15
C GLY A 130 -6.21 -12.68 28.96
N TYR A 131 -5.02 -13.18 28.66
CA TYR A 131 -4.82 -14.21 27.63
C TYR A 131 -3.70 -15.18 27.98
N PRO A 132 -3.72 -16.42 27.45
CA PRO A 132 -2.65 -17.38 27.68
C PRO A 132 -1.33 -16.87 27.08
N LYS A 133 -0.27 -16.99 27.87
CA LYS A 133 1.12 -16.72 27.48
C LYS A 133 2.07 -17.68 28.21
N PRO A 134 3.27 -17.97 27.67
CA PRO A 134 4.23 -18.86 28.32
C PRO A 134 4.68 -18.28 29.67
N GLY A 135 4.84 -19.12 30.69
CA GLY A 135 5.25 -18.68 32.03
C GLY A 135 6.67 -18.09 32.09
N ASN A 136 7.53 -18.50 31.16
CA ASN A 136 8.91 -18.01 30.99
C ASN A 136 9.03 -16.80 30.04
N LEU A 137 7.91 -16.27 29.52
CA LEU A 137 7.92 -15.10 28.65
C LEU A 137 8.12 -13.81 29.46
N GLN A 138 9.16 -13.06 29.12
CA GLN A 138 9.45 -11.74 29.68
C GLN A 138 9.33 -10.68 28.59
N VAL A 139 8.68 -9.55 28.89
CA VAL A 139 8.59 -8.41 27.97
C VAL A 139 9.13 -7.18 28.69
N GLN A 140 10.10 -6.51 28.08
CA GLN A 140 10.79 -5.36 28.69
C GLN A 140 10.92 -4.22 27.69
N ALA A 141 10.86 -2.98 28.20
CA ALA A 141 11.17 -1.78 27.44
C ALA A 141 12.69 -1.72 27.17
N ASP A 142 13.09 -1.70 25.90
CA ASP A 142 14.50 -1.76 25.50
C ASP A 142 14.76 -1.15 24.11
N ASN A 143 15.27 0.08 24.09
CA ASN A 143 15.68 0.80 22.88
C ASN A 143 17.14 0.52 22.46
N ASN A 144 17.92 -0.22 23.26
CA ASN A 144 19.36 -0.36 23.07
C ASN A 144 19.77 -1.71 22.45
N THR A 145 19.01 -2.77 22.73
CA THR A 145 19.31 -4.10 22.17
C THR A 145 19.22 -4.07 20.64
N ASN A 146 20.30 -4.46 19.98
CA ASN A 146 20.31 -4.64 18.54
C ASN A 146 19.47 -5.87 18.14
N THR A 147 18.47 -5.66 17.30
CA THR A 147 17.59 -6.73 16.82
C THR A 147 17.96 -7.25 15.43
N SER A 148 18.87 -6.59 14.69
CA SER A 148 19.19 -6.92 13.29
C SER A 148 19.79 -8.31 13.11
N GLN A 149 20.41 -8.86 14.15
CA GLN A 149 21.02 -10.20 14.15
C GLN A 149 20.02 -11.31 14.54
N VAL A 150 18.80 -10.97 14.92
CA VAL A 150 17.80 -11.96 15.32
C VAL A 150 17.18 -12.57 14.07
N LYS A 151 17.59 -13.80 13.76
CA LYS A 151 17.09 -14.54 12.61
C LYS A 151 15.57 -14.68 12.64
N ASP A 152 14.95 -14.46 11.47
CA ASP A 152 13.51 -14.60 11.22
C ASP A 152 12.59 -13.67 12.05
N LEU A 153 13.15 -12.67 12.74
CA LEU A 153 12.36 -11.65 13.43
C LEU A 153 11.85 -10.63 12.40
N PRO A 154 10.52 -10.51 12.21
CA PRO A 154 9.97 -9.49 11.31
C PRO A 154 10.37 -8.09 11.78
N TYR A 155 10.61 -7.15 10.85
CA TYR A 155 10.91 -5.74 11.16
C TYR A 155 12.19 -5.51 11.99
N ALA A 156 13.10 -6.48 12.01
CA ALA A 156 14.42 -6.33 12.62
C ALA A 156 15.32 -5.38 11.81
N GLY A 157 16.15 -4.58 12.50
CA GLY A 157 17.06 -3.62 11.88
C GLY A 157 16.34 -2.56 11.04
N ASP A 158 16.87 -2.27 9.85
CA ASP A 158 16.38 -1.19 8.97
C ASP A 158 15.07 -1.51 8.24
N ASN A 159 14.51 -2.70 8.44
CA ASN A 159 13.25 -3.13 7.83
C ASN A 159 12.01 -2.67 8.61
N GLY A 160 12.20 -2.07 9.80
CA GLY A 160 11.11 -1.56 10.63
C GLY A 160 10.67 -0.14 10.27
N ALA A 161 9.38 0.15 10.46
CA ALA A 161 8.82 1.49 10.26
C ALA A 161 9.35 2.49 11.30
N VAL A 162 9.50 2.09 12.58
CA VAL A 162 10.21 2.89 13.59
C VAL A 162 11.69 2.50 13.58
N SER A 163 12.56 3.40 13.13
CA SER A 163 14.00 3.12 13.04
C SER A 163 14.74 3.24 14.38
N ASP A 164 15.88 2.56 14.50
CA ASP A 164 16.77 2.69 15.66
C ASP A 164 17.27 4.15 15.83
N ALA A 165 17.50 4.86 14.72
CA ALA A 165 17.88 6.26 14.74
C ALA A 165 16.78 7.14 15.37
N LEU A 166 15.51 6.90 15.03
CA LEU A 166 14.37 7.61 15.63
C LEU A 166 14.32 7.38 17.14
N MET A 167 14.38 6.12 17.59
CA MET A 167 14.34 5.80 19.02
C MET A 167 15.51 6.41 19.80
N LYS A 168 16.70 6.45 19.20
CA LYS A 168 17.88 7.09 19.81
C LYS A 168 17.76 8.61 19.86
N ARG A 169 17.21 9.23 18.82
CA ARG A 169 17.10 10.69 18.71
C ARG A 169 15.93 11.26 19.52
N TYR A 170 14.84 10.51 19.63
CA TYR A 170 13.59 10.91 20.27
C TYR A 170 13.11 9.84 21.28
N PRO A 171 13.89 9.54 22.34
CA PRO A 171 13.56 8.47 23.29
C PRO A 171 12.25 8.72 24.06
N ASP A 172 11.85 9.98 24.24
CA ASP A 172 10.58 10.34 24.89
C ASP A 172 9.36 10.16 23.97
N ARG A 173 9.60 10.02 22.65
CA ARG A 173 8.55 9.85 21.64
C ARG A 173 8.41 8.40 21.20
N ALA A 174 9.44 7.57 21.36
CA ALA A 174 9.41 6.20 20.87
C ALA A 174 10.04 5.18 21.84
N GLN A 175 9.34 4.07 22.03
CA GLN A 175 9.76 2.98 22.91
C GLN A 175 9.56 1.63 22.22
N ARG A 176 10.61 0.80 22.22
CA ARG A 176 10.56 -0.61 21.82
C ARG A 176 10.36 -1.51 23.03
N PHE A 177 9.58 -2.56 22.82
CA PHE A 177 9.38 -3.65 23.76
C PHE A 177 9.93 -4.93 23.16
N ILE A 178 10.78 -5.64 23.89
CA ILE A 178 11.39 -6.90 23.45
C ILE A 178 10.82 -8.03 24.30
N ALA A 179 10.29 -9.05 23.62
CA ALA A 179 9.88 -10.30 24.22
C ALA A 179 11.04 -11.30 24.20
N ARG A 180 11.38 -11.83 25.37
CA ARG A 180 12.37 -12.89 25.57
C ARG A 180 11.74 -14.14 26.15
N MET A 181 12.16 -15.29 25.67
CA MET A 181 11.80 -16.61 26.21
C MET A 181 13.09 -17.40 26.37
N ASP A 182 13.39 -17.83 27.60
CA ASP A 182 14.65 -18.49 27.95
C ASP A 182 15.90 -17.67 27.55
N GLY A 183 15.83 -16.34 27.70
CA GLY A 183 16.90 -15.39 27.35
C GLY A 183 16.92 -14.94 25.88
N GLU A 184 16.34 -15.73 24.98
CA GLU A 184 16.34 -15.50 23.53
C GLU A 184 15.25 -14.51 23.09
N ILE A 185 15.56 -13.63 22.13
CA ILE A 185 14.57 -12.70 21.56
C ILE A 185 13.61 -13.47 20.66
N VAL A 186 12.31 -13.37 20.96
CA VAL A 186 11.26 -14.09 20.22
C VAL A 186 10.21 -13.17 19.60
N GLY A 187 10.19 -11.90 19.96
CA GLY A 187 9.32 -10.91 19.36
C GLY A 187 9.62 -9.50 19.83
N HIS A 188 9.03 -8.52 19.18
CA HIS A 188 9.11 -7.12 19.58
C HIS A 188 7.89 -6.31 19.09
N SER A 189 7.80 -5.08 19.59
CA SER A 189 6.95 -4.03 19.04
C SER A 189 7.56 -2.68 19.36
N CYS A 190 7.22 -1.65 18.58
CA CYS A 190 7.53 -0.26 18.89
C CYS A 190 6.23 0.52 19.11
N VAL A 191 6.27 1.53 19.98
CA VAL A 191 5.24 2.55 20.07
C VAL A 191 5.84 3.90 19.73
N LEU A 192 5.14 4.69 18.92
CA LEU A 192 5.40 6.10 18.66
C LEU A 192 4.27 6.93 19.27
N LEU A 193 4.62 7.80 20.20
CA LEU A 193 3.73 8.70 20.88
C LEU A 193 3.68 10.04 20.13
N THR A 194 2.51 10.44 19.61
CA THR A 194 2.34 11.74 18.95
C THR A 194 1.57 12.73 19.81
N THR A 195 1.92 14.01 19.66
CA THR A 195 1.32 15.10 20.44
C THR A 195 0.31 15.90 19.61
N GLY A 196 -0.42 16.82 20.22
CA GLY A 196 -1.35 17.71 19.50
C GLY A 196 -2.80 17.20 19.45
N PRO A 197 -3.68 17.81 18.63
CA PRO A 197 -5.12 17.56 18.65
C PRO A 197 -5.52 16.14 18.24
N TYR A 198 -4.63 15.43 17.55
CA TYR A 198 -4.79 14.04 17.13
C TYR A 198 -3.72 13.12 17.74
N GLY A 199 -3.17 13.51 18.90
CA GLY A 199 -2.11 12.76 19.58
C GLY A 199 -2.58 11.38 20.05
N VAL A 200 -1.92 10.32 19.57
CA VAL A 200 -2.24 8.92 19.87
C VAL A 200 -0.96 8.08 19.97
N ALA A 201 -1.07 6.90 20.56
CA ALA A 201 0.01 5.93 20.59
C ALA A 201 -0.04 5.00 19.36
N GLY A 202 0.84 5.22 18.39
CA GLY A 202 0.95 4.37 17.20
C GLY A 202 1.81 3.15 17.45
N LEU A 203 1.27 1.95 17.25
CA LEU A 203 2.01 0.69 17.35
C LEU A 203 2.57 0.28 15.99
N TYR A 204 3.86 -0.02 15.99
CA TYR A 204 4.65 -0.38 14.80
C TYR A 204 5.54 -1.58 15.10
N ASN A 205 6.15 -2.12 14.03
CA ASN A 205 7.17 -3.18 14.11
C ASN A 205 6.73 -4.38 14.97
N VAL A 206 5.45 -4.76 14.93
CA VAL A 206 4.95 -5.89 15.72
C VAL A 206 5.37 -7.19 15.03
N GLY A 207 6.38 -7.86 15.58
CA GLY A 207 7.01 -9.03 14.98
C GLY A 207 7.18 -10.17 15.97
N VAL A 208 6.92 -11.41 15.51
CA VAL A 208 7.18 -12.64 16.27
C VAL A 208 7.81 -13.68 15.34
N ILE A 209 8.91 -14.28 15.81
CA ILE A 209 9.61 -15.32 15.05
C ILE A 209 8.69 -16.55 14.83
N PRO A 210 8.80 -17.29 13.72
CA PRO A 210 7.90 -18.39 13.39
C PRO A 210 7.70 -19.40 14.52
N LYS A 211 8.77 -19.85 15.18
CA LYS A 211 8.73 -20.86 16.27
C LYS A 211 7.99 -20.40 17.54
N ALA A 212 7.74 -19.11 17.69
CA ALA A 212 7.09 -18.49 18.85
C ALA A 212 5.68 -17.95 18.54
N ARG A 213 5.20 -18.07 17.29
CA ARG A 213 3.85 -17.67 16.90
C ARG A 213 2.79 -18.54 17.56
N ASN A 214 1.56 -18.03 17.65
CA ASN A 214 0.39 -18.70 18.24
C ASN A 214 0.53 -19.08 19.73
N LYS A 215 1.54 -18.56 20.44
CA LYS A 215 1.75 -18.80 21.88
C LYS A 215 1.40 -17.60 22.77
N GLY A 216 0.87 -16.51 22.20
CA GLY A 216 0.54 -15.29 22.94
C GLY A 216 1.63 -14.22 22.98
N VAL A 217 2.80 -14.45 22.37
CA VAL A 217 3.93 -13.48 22.33
C VAL A 217 3.53 -12.15 21.69
N GLY A 218 2.84 -12.19 20.54
CA GLY A 218 2.39 -10.97 19.84
C GLY A 218 1.45 -10.12 20.70
N LYS A 219 0.51 -10.78 21.40
CA LYS A 219 -0.37 -10.09 22.36
C LYS A 219 0.42 -9.46 23.50
N ALA A 220 1.43 -10.17 24.03
CA ALA A 220 2.27 -9.68 25.12
C ALA A 220 3.03 -8.39 24.79
N VAL A 221 3.65 -8.30 23.61
CA VAL A 221 4.38 -7.09 23.20
C VAL A 221 3.43 -5.91 22.91
N VAL A 222 2.29 -6.18 22.26
CA VAL A 222 1.23 -5.18 22.02
C VAL A 222 0.66 -4.65 23.33
N THR A 223 0.27 -5.53 24.26
CA THR A 223 -0.25 -5.13 25.58
C THR A 223 0.78 -4.33 26.36
N ALA A 224 2.06 -4.71 26.34
CA ALA A 224 3.11 -3.95 27.01
C ALA A 224 3.22 -2.52 26.45
N ALA A 225 3.20 -2.37 25.12
CA ALA A 225 3.21 -1.07 24.46
C ALA A 225 1.97 -0.22 24.80
N CYS A 226 0.78 -0.81 24.80
CA CYS A 226 -0.46 -0.13 25.16
C CYS A 226 -0.48 0.30 26.64
N LEU A 227 -0.06 -0.57 27.55
CA LEU A 227 0.00 -0.23 28.99
C LEU A 227 1.01 0.87 29.26
N PHE A 228 2.15 0.87 28.56
CA PHE A 228 3.10 1.97 28.61
C PHE A 228 2.48 3.27 28.10
N ALA A 229 1.84 3.27 26.93
CA ALA A 229 1.16 4.44 26.39
C ALA A 229 0.11 4.99 27.37
N LYS A 230 -0.67 4.11 28.01
CA LYS A 230 -1.64 4.47 29.03
C LYS A 230 -0.98 5.14 30.25
N GLN A 231 0.15 4.61 30.71
CA GLN A 231 0.93 5.22 31.79
C GLN A 231 1.48 6.61 31.41
N GLN A 232 1.75 6.83 30.13
CA GLN A 232 2.12 8.15 29.59
C GLN A 232 0.92 9.09 29.36
N GLY A 233 -0.29 8.69 29.78
CA GLY A 233 -1.50 9.49 29.71
C GLY A 233 -2.29 9.37 28.40
N TYR A 234 -1.85 8.55 27.44
CA TYR A 234 -2.58 8.40 26.18
C TYR A 234 -3.91 7.68 26.39
N LYS A 235 -4.94 8.16 25.69
CA LYS A 235 -6.28 7.57 25.70
C LYS A 235 -6.46 6.48 24.63
N TYR A 236 -5.91 6.68 23.44
CA TYR A 236 -6.03 5.72 22.33
C TYR A 236 -4.68 5.21 21.85
N ALA A 237 -4.68 3.93 21.47
CA ALA A 237 -3.66 3.32 20.65
C ALA A 237 -4.21 3.03 19.25
N ILE A 238 -3.37 3.17 18.23
CA ILE A 238 -3.72 2.92 16.82
C ILE A 238 -2.67 2.04 16.16
N LEU A 239 -3.04 1.36 15.07
CA LEU A 239 -2.10 0.59 14.25
C LEU A 239 -2.63 0.32 12.84
N ASN A 240 -1.73 -0.16 11.99
CA ASN A 240 -2.06 -0.83 10.73
C ASN A 240 -2.15 -2.36 10.94
N GLY A 241 -3.36 -2.91 10.86
CA GLY A 241 -3.71 -4.26 11.28
C GLY A 241 -3.52 -5.34 10.21
N THR A 242 -2.28 -5.74 9.93
CA THR A 242 -1.97 -6.91 9.07
C THR A 242 -2.32 -8.26 9.72
N GLY A 243 -2.70 -8.27 11.00
CA GLY A 243 -3.06 -9.44 11.79
C GLY A 243 -4.35 -9.26 12.59
N ARG A 244 -5.41 -8.72 11.97
CA ARG A 244 -6.68 -8.28 12.60
C ARG A 244 -7.12 -9.18 13.75
N ARG A 245 -7.28 -10.49 13.52
CA ARG A 245 -7.71 -11.47 14.53
C ARG A 245 -6.96 -11.40 15.86
N MET A 246 -5.64 -11.17 15.83
CA MET A 246 -4.84 -11.05 17.05
C MET A 246 -5.12 -9.74 17.79
N TYR A 247 -5.20 -8.63 17.04
CA TYR A 247 -5.47 -7.31 17.60
C TYR A 247 -6.87 -7.21 18.22
N ASN A 248 -7.89 -7.83 17.60
CA ASN A 248 -9.24 -7.94 18.18
C ASN A 248 -9.24 -8.63 19.56
N GLN A 249 -8.36 -9.62 19.79
CA GLN A 249 -8.27 -10.31 21.09
C GLN A 249 -7.66 -9.43 22.19
N VAL A 250 -6.99 -8.34 21.84
CA VAL A 250 -6.45 -7.33 22.78
C VAL A 250 -7.44 -6.16 22.96
N GLY A 251 -8.48 -6.09 22.12
CA GLY A 251 -9.54 -5.07 22.16
C GLY A 251 -9.48 -4.04 21.04
N PHE A 252 -8.56 -4.17 20.07
CA PHE A 252 -8.55 -3.26 18.92
C PHE A 252 -9.75 -3.53 18.01
N GLU A 253 -10.34 -2.46 17.51
CA GLU A 253 -11.45 -2.48 16.56
C GLU A 253 -11.05 -1.82 15.25
N TRP A 254 -11.64 -2.26 14.15
CA TRP A 254 -11.44 -1.63 12.84
C TRP A 254 -12.13 -0.27 12.79
N VAL A 255 -11.43 0.74 12.31
CA VAL A 255 -11.96 2.12 12.20
C VAL A 255 -11.99 2.64 10.76
N GLY A 256 -11.29 2.00 9.84
CA GLY A 256 -11.28 2.35 8.43
C GLY A 256 -10.14 1.66 7.67
N ASP A 257 -10.15 1.80 6.35
CA ASP A 257 -9.04 1.38 5.49
C ASP A 257 -8.37 2.62 4.88
N GLY A 258 -7.11 2.47 4.47
CA GLY A 258 -6.35 3.50 3.78
C GLY A 258 -6.09 3.13 2.32
N LEU A 259 -5.38 4.02 1.64
CA LEU A 259 -4.88 3.82 0.29
C LEU A 259 -3.37 4.03 0.27
N THR A 260 -2.66 3.24 -0.53
CA THR A 260 -1.26 3.53 -0.86
C THR A 260 -1.02 3.51 -2.35
N TRP A 261 0.00 4.26 -2.77
CA TRP A 261 0.57 4.23 -4.11
C TRP A 261 2.09 4.24 -4.01
N TRP A 262 2.76 3.59 -4.94
CA TRP A 262 4.21 3.43 -4.90
C TRP A 262 4.87 3.94 -6.16
N LEU A 263 5.98 4.66 -5.99
CA LEU A 263 6.84 5.12 -7.08
C LEU A 263 8.14 4.31 -6.99
N MET A 264 8.20 3.22 -7.76
CA MET A 264 9.28 2.22 -7.65
C MET A 264 10.14 2.13 -8.90
N ALA A 265 9.60 2.48 -10.06
CA ALA A 265 10.33 2.45 -11.32
C ALA A 265 11.21 3.70 -11.47
N ASP A 266 12.36 3.56 -12.13
CA ASP A 266 13.19 4.69 -12.55
C ASP A 266 12.65 5.40 -13.80
N ASN A 267 11.61 4.84 -14.46
CA ASN A 267 10.97 5.41 -15.63
C ASN A 267 10.50 6.86 -15.43
N TYR A 268 10.02 7.25 -14.24
CA TYR A 268 9.62 8.64 -14.00
C TYR A 268 10.82 9.61 -13.95
N ILE A 269 12.04 9.09 -13.74
CA ILE A 269 13.31 9.84 -13.78
C ILE A 269 13.88 9.82 -15.20
N THR A 270 13.98 8.65 -15.83
CA THR A 270 14.63 8.47 -17.13
C THR A 270 13.75 8.94 -18.29
N HIS A 271 12.43 8.84 -18.16
CA HIS A 271 11.42 9.18 -19.16
C HIS A 271 10.24 9.93 -18.49
N PRO A 272 10.48 11.14 -17.94
CA PRO A 272 9.42 11.88 -17.27
C PRO A 272 8.27 12.20 -18.25
N PRO A 273 7.00 11.99 -17.85
CA PRO A 273 5.88 12.30 -18.72
C PRO A 273 5.79 13.81 -18.98
N SER A 274 5.39 14.20 -20.20
CA SER A 274 5.17 15.61 -20.53
C SER A 274 3.91 16.16 -19.83
N PRO A 275 3.81 17.47 -19.60
CA PRO A 275 2.60 18.08 -19.02
C PRO A 275 1.30 17.73 -19.76
N GLU A 276 1.36 17.63 -21.09
CA GLU A 276 0.23 17.28 -21.95
C GLU A 276 -0.19 15.83 -21.73
N LEU A 277 0.77 14.91 -21.62
CA LEU A 277 0.50 13.49 -21.35
C LEU A 277 -0.06 13.29 -19.94
N ILE A 278 0.47 14.00 -18.93
CA ILE A 278 -0.09 14.00 -17.57
C ILE A 278 -1.54 14.46 -17.61
N SER A 279 -1.82 15.59 -18.26
CA SER A 279 -3.17 16.15 -18.36
C SER A 279 -4.13 15.19 -19.06
N LEU A 280 -3.68 14.56 -20.15
CA LEU A 280 -4.46 13.56 -20.88
C LEU A 280 -4.75 12.33 -20.01
N ALA A 281 -3.73 11.79 -19.33
CA ALA A 281 -3.90 10.65 -18.43
C ALA A 281 -4.87 10.95 -17.29
N GLU A 282 -4.79 12.14 -16.70
CA GLU A 282 -5.76 12.55 -15.68
C GLU A 282 -7.18 12.66 -16.24
N ALA A 283 -7.36 13.24 -17.43
CA ALA A 283 -8.66 13.31 -18.10
C ALA A 283 -9.24 11.91 -18.37
N VAL A 284 -8.39 10.97 -18.80
CA VAL A 284 -8.74 9.55 -18.97
C VAL A 284 -9.22 8.94 -17.66
N GLY A 285 -8.44 9.06 -16.57
CA GLY A 285 -8.79 8.47 -15.28
C GLY A 285 -10.03 9.11 -14.64
N ARG A 286 -10.34 10.38 -14.97
CA ARG A 286 -11.56 11.07 -14.55
C ARG A 286 -12.78 10.80 -15.45
N GLY A 287 -12.58 10.20 -16.62
CA GLY A 287 -13.67 10.00 -17.59
C GLY A 287 -14.10 11.28 -18.32
N ASP A 288 -13.25 12.31 -18.38
CA ASP A 288 -13.57 13.60 -19.03
C ASP A 288 -13.34 13.53 -20.54
N ILE A 289 -14.37 13.08 -21.26
CA ILE A 289 -14.33 12.86 -22.72
C ILE A 289 -14.01 14.14 -23.50
N ASN A 290 -14.45 15.31 -23.03
CA ASN A 290 -14.21 16.59 -23.71
C ASN A 290 -12.73 16.96 -23.63
N SER A 291 -12.13 16.80 -22.45
CA SER A 291 -10.70 16.99 -22.26
C SER A 291 -9.87 15.97 -23.03
N ILE A 292 -10.26 14.69 -23.04
CA ILE A 292 -9.56 13.65 -23.83
C ILE A 292 -9.54 14.02 -25.32
N ASN A 293 -10.67 14.42 -25.88
CA ASN A 293 -10.77 14.85 -27.30
C ASN A 293 -9.82 16.01 -27.66
N THR A 294 -9.63 16.92 -26.71
CA THR A 294 -8.82 18.12 -26.91
C THR A 294 -7.33 17.81 -26.73
N LEU A 295 -6.99 17.10 -25.66
CA LEU A 295 -5.62 16.79 -25.26
C LEU A 295 -4.98 15.71 -26.12
N SER A 296 -5.76 14.75 -26.64
CA SER A 296 -5.23 13.71 -27.54
C SER A 296 -4.65 14.26 -28.84
N ARG A 297 -5.09 15.45 -29.26
CA ARG A 297 -4.56 16.18 -30.43
C ARG A 297 -3.25 16.92 -30.16
N GLN A 298 -2.87 17.04 -28.88
CA GLN A 298 -1.65 17.73 -28.43
C GLN A 298 -0.49 16.78 -28.19
N VAL A 299 -0.74 15.47 -28.24
CA VAL A 299 0.26 14.42 -28.09
C VAL A 299 0.44 13.65 -29.40
N THR A 300 1.61 13.05 -29.59
CA THR A 300 1.91 12.26 -30.80
C THR A 300 1.22 10.89 -30.75
N ALA A 301 1.05 10.25 -31.90
CA ALA A 301 0.54 8.87 -31.96
C ALA A 301 1.43 7.88 -31.19
N GLU A 302 2.75 8.11 -31.15
CA GLU A 302 3.69 7.33 -30.36
C GLU A 302 3.42 7.51 -28.86
N GLN A 303 3.18 8.74 -28.38
CA GLN A 303 2.85 9.02 -26.98
C GLN A 303 1.52 8.40 -26.56
N LEU A 304 0.52 8.36 -27.44
CA LEU A 304 -0.78 7.71 -27.17
C LEU A 304 -0.65 6.21 -26.96
N ASN A 305 0.33 5.57 -27.60
CA ASN A 305 0.54 4.12 -27.57
C ASN A 305 1.67 3.68 -26.63
N THR A 306 2.47 4.62 -26.12
CA THR A 306 3.52 4.35 -25.15
C THR A 306 2.92 4.27 -23.74
N PRO A 307 3.24 3.22 -22.95
CA PRO A 307 2.81 3.17 -21.57
C PRO A 307 3.33 4.35 -20.73
N LEU A 308 2.53 4.77 -19.75
CA LEU A 308 2.90 5.78 -18.75
C LEU A 308 4.11 5.31 -17.92
N ALA A 309 4.69 6.21 -17.13
CA ALA A 309 5.83 5.90 -16.27
C ALA A 309 5.57 4.74 -15.27
N ASN A 310 4.31 4.51 -14.90
CA ASN A 310 3.86 3.37 -14.08
C ASN A 310 3.54 2.10 -14.89
N ARG A 311 3.88 2.09 -16.19
CA ARG A 311 3.68 1.00 -17.17
C ARG A 311 2.23 0.72 -17.58
N MET A 312 1.26 1.51 -17.14
CA MET A 312 -0.11 1.42 -17.66
C MET A 312 -0.20 2.07 -19.04
N THR A 313 -0.89 1.43 -19.98
CA THR A 313 -1.41 2.15 -21.16
C THR A 313 -2.56 3.09 -20.74
N LEU A 314 -2.94 4.04 -21.59
CA LEU A 314 -4.13 4.87 -21.34
C LEU A 314 -5.41 4.02 -21.24
N MET A 315 -5.50 2.91 -21.99
CA MET A 315 -6.61 1.96 -21.90
C MET A 315 -6.67 1.26 -20.54
N GLN A 316 -5.52 0.81 -20.04
CA GLN A 316 -5.41 0.19 -18.72
C GLN A 316 -5.72 1.19 -17.61
N LEU A 317 -5.32 2.47 -17.76
CA LEU A 317 -5.69 3.53 -16.83
C LEU A 317 -7.21 3.75 -16.79
N ALA A 318 -7.84 3.87 -17.96
CA ALA A 318 -9.30 4.01 -18.06
C ALA A 318 -10.01 2.83 -17.38
N THR A 319 -9.53 1.61 -17.63
CA THR A 319 -10.08 0.38 -17.06
C THR A 319 -9.89 0.32 -15.54
N HIS A 320 -8.68 0.62 -15.05
CA HIS A 320 -8.37 0.67 -13.62
C HIS A 320 -9.28 1.67 -12.89
N CYS A 321 -9.52 2.83 -13.49
CA CYS A 321 -10.40 3.87 -12.96
C CYS A 321 -11.89 3.62 -13.25
N LYS A 322 -12.25 2.49 -13.87
CA LYS A 322 -13.62 2.09 -14.23
C LYS A 322 -14.34 3.09 -15.14
N GLN A 323 -13.60 3.76 -16.02
CA GLN A 323 -14.11 4.77 -16.95
C GLN A 323 -14.45 4.15 -18.31
N ALA A 324 -15.57 3.41 -18.37
CA ALA A 324 -16.03 2.72 -19.58
C ALA A 324 -16.18 3.66 -20.80
N ALA A 325 -16.72 4.86 -20.60
CA ALA A 325 -16.88 5.85 -21.67
C ALA A 325 -15.53 6.36 -22.21
N ALA A 326 -14.53 6.54 -21.32
CA ALA A 326 -13.18 6.92 -21.75
C ALA A 326 -12.53 5.78 -22.54
N ALA A 327 -12.66 4.54 -22.08
CA ALA A 327 -12.15 3.36 -22.79
C ALA A 327 -12.74 3.24 -24.20
N GLU A 328 -14.07 3.40 -24.37
CA GLU A 328 -14.68 3.42 -25.70
C GLU A 328 -14.10 4.53 -26.58
N HIS A 329 -13.96 5.74 -26.03
CA HIS A 329 -13.43 6.86 -26.77
C HIS A 329 -11.95 6.63 -27.17
N LEU A 330 -11.11 6.11 -26.28
CA LEU A 330 -9.73 5.74 -26.60
C LEU A 330 -9.66 4.70 -27.72
N ALA A 331 -10.59 3.72 -27.74
CA ALA A 331 -10.67 2.75 -28.83
C ALA A 331 -10.96 3.43 -30.19
N THR A 332 -11.80 4.48 -30.22
CA THR A 332 -12.04 5.27 -31.44
C THR A 332 -10.82 6.05 -31.92
N LEU A 333 -9.87 6.33 -31.02
CA LEU A 333 -8.57 6.95 -31.33
C LEU A 333 -7.52 5.92 -31.78
N GLY A 334 -7.90 4.64 -31.91
CA GLY A 334 -7.02 3.56 -32.33
C GLY A 334 -6.13 3.01 -31.22
N ILE A 335 -6.37 3.36 -29.96
CA ILE A 335 -5.65 2.78 -28.83
C ILE A 335 -6.15 1.34 -28.60
N PRO A 336 -5.27 0.33 -28.58
CA PRO A 336 -5.68 -1.06 -28.44
C PRO A 336 -6.45 -1.33 -27.15
N LEU A 337 -7.53 -2.11 -27.27
CA LEU A 337 -8.31 -2.65 -26.16
C LEU A 337 -7.95 -4.14 -25.99
N GLY A 338 -7.35 -4.50 -24.85
CA GLY A 338 -7.02 -5.89 -24.55
C GLY A 338 -8.20 -6.70 -24.03
N VAL A 339 -8.07 -8.04 -24.07
CA VAL A 339 -9.07 -8.98 -23.52
C VAL A 339 -9.34 -8.73 -22.04
N LEU A 340 -8.28 -8.57 -21.23
CA LEU A 340 -8.43 -8.29 -19.80
C LEU A 340 -9.05 -6.91 -19.53
N ASP A 341 -8.74 -5.91 -20.36
CA ASP A 341 -9.33 -4.57 -20.22
C ASP A 341 -10.84 -4.61 -20.44
N ALA A 342 -11.28 -5.25 -21.53
CA ALA A 342 -12.70 -5.45 -21.82
C ALA A 342 -13.40 -6.27 -20.73
N TRP A 343 -12.73 -7.29 -20.17
CA TRP A 343 -13.26 -8.10 -19.08
C TRP A 343 -13.47 -7.26 -17.81
N ASP A 344 -12.47 -6.46 -17.42
CA ASP A 344 -12.48 -5.65 -16.20
C ASP A 344 -13.46 -4.47 -16.29
N LEU A 345 -13.79 -4.02 -17.50
CA LEU A 345 -14.89 -3.08 -17.78
C LEU A 345 -16.28 -3.73 -17.77
N GLY A 346 -16.37 -5.06 -17.62
CA GLY A 346 -17.62 -5.82 -17.61
C GLY A 346 -18.14 -6.20 -19.01
N TRP A 347 -17.37 -5.95 -20.07
CA TRP A 347 -17.75 -6.23 -21.46
C TRP A 347 -17.40 -7.66 -21.86
N LYS A 348 -17.97 -8.65 -21.16
CA LYS A 348 -17.61 -10.08 -21.31
C LYS A 348 -17.73 -10.61 -22.74
N GLU A 349 -18.77 -10.24 -23.46
CA GLU A 349 -18.96 -10.65 -24.86
C GLU A 349 -17.88 -10.04 -25.77
N ARG A 350 -17.48 -8.79 -25.52
CA ARG A 350 -16.41 -8.12 -26.26
C ARG A 350 -15.05 -8.73 -25.95
N ALA A 351 -14.78 -9.07 -24.68
CA ALA A 351 -13.57 -9.79 -24.30
C ALA A 351 -13.48 -11.15 -25.00
N ALA A 352 -14.59 -11.90 -25.07
CA ALA A 352 -14.65 -13.17 -25.79
C ALA A 352 -14.44 -13.00 -27.31
N ALA A 353 -15.04 -11.97 -27.91
CA ALA A 353 -14.86 -11.66 -29.33
C ALA A 353 -13.41 -11.25 -29.65
N LEU A 354 -12.77 -10.43 -28.80
CA LEU A 354 -11.36 -10.06 -28.93
C LEU A 354 -10.46 -11.29 -28.86
N LEU A 355 -10.69 -12.17 -27.88
CA LEU A 355 -9.89 -13.38 -27.70
C LEU A 355 -10.09 -14.38 -28.84
N ALA A 356 -11.30 -14.48 -29.39
CA ALA A 356 -11.57 -15.32 -30.56
C ALA A 356 -10.91 -14.78 -31.84
N ALA A 357 -10.82 -13.45 -31.99
CA ALA A 357 -10.16 -12.81 -33.11
C ALA A 357 -8.62 -12.95 -33.05
N GLU A 358 -8.05 -12.86 -31.85
CA GLU A 358 -6.61 -12.97 -31.60
C GLU A 358 -6.31 -13.92 -30.42
N PRO A 359 -6.33 -15.26 -30.64
CA PRO A 359 -6.15 -16.25 -29.58
C PRO A 359 -4.83 -16.12 -28.81
N ASP A 360 -3.76 -15.64 -29.46
CA ASP A 360 -2.45 -15.43 -28.83
C ASP A 360 -2.51 -14.47 -27.63
N GLN A 361 -3.51 -13.58 -27.57
CA GLN A 361 -3.72 -12.68 -26.42
C GLN A 361 -3.98 -13.43 -25.11
N VAL A 362 -4.36 -14.71 -25.14
CA VAL A 362 -4.51 -15.53 -23.92
C VAL A 362 -3.21 -15.59 -23.10
N ASN A 363 -2.07 -15.51 -23.79
CA ASN A 363 -0.72 -15.56 -23.22
C ASN A 363 -0.11 -14.16 -23.04
N ALA A 364 -0.87 -13.09 -23.29
CA ALA A 364 -0.45 -11.73 -23.02
C ALA A 364 -0.05 -11.58 -21.55
N ARG A 365 0.90 -10.67 -21.30
CA ARG A 365 1.52 -10.50 -19.99
C ARG A 365 1.00 -9.25 -19.30
N TYR A 366 0.56 -9.41 -18.06
CA TYR A 366 -0.09 -8.36 -17.28
C TYR A 366 0.64 -8.10 -15.97
N GLY A 367 0.65 -6.83 -15.56
CA GLY A 367 1.15 -6.37 -14.27
C GLY A 367 2.63 -6.64 -14.02
N GLU A 368 3.06 -6.47 -12.78
CA GLU A 368 4.46 -6.59 -12.38
C GLU A 368 4.97 -8.03 -12.39
N HIS A 369 4.08 -8.99 -12.11
CA HIS A 369 4.38 -10.42 -12.12
C HIS A 369 4.50 -11.00 -13.53
N ASN A 370 4.26 -10.19 -14.58
CA ASN A 370 4.26 -10.66 -15.97
C ASN A 370 3.29 -11.85 -16.13
N ALA A 371 2.11 -11.75 -15.52
CA ALA A 371 1.14 -12.83 -15.34
C ALA A 371 0.30 -13.03 -16.61
N THR A 372 -0.10 -14.26 -16.94
CA THR A 372 -1.06 -14.51 -18.05
C THR A 372 -2.50 -14.37 -17.59
N LEU A 373 -3.46 -14.39 -18.53
CA LEU A 373 -4.89 -14.32 -18.21
C LEU A 373 -5.33 -15.40 -17.20
N LEU A 374 -4.78 -16.61 -17.29
CA LEU A 374 -5.03 -17.69 -16.33
C LEU A 374 -4.43 -17.44 -14.94
N HIS A 375 -3.28 -16.77 -14.85
CA HIS A 375 -2.73 -16.38 -13.54
C HIS A 375 -3.64 -15.36 -12.87
N ILE A 376 -4.11 -14.35 -13.62
CA ILE A 376 -5.04 -13.34 -13.13
C ILE A 376 -6.37 -13.97 -12.69
N ALA A 377 -6.89 -14.93 -13.47
CA ALA A 377 -8.09 -15.69 -13.10
C ALA A 377 -7.88 -16.46 -11.77
N ALA A 378 -6.74 -17.13 -11.60
CA ALA A 378 -6.42 -17.83 -10.35
C ALA A 378 -6.30 -16.87 -9.16
N GLU A 379 -5.59 -15.75 -9.32
CA GLU A 379 -5.44 -14.72 -8.30
C GLU A 379 -6.80 -14.25 -7.76
N ARG A 380 -7.68 -13.88 -8.69
CA ARG A 380 -9.00 -13.30 -8.41
C ARG A 380 -10.07 -14.35 -8.08
N ASN A 381 -9.76 -15.64 -8.17
CA ASN A 381 -10.72 -16.74 -8.14
C ASN A 381 -11.86 -16.55 -9.18
N ASP A 382 -11.53 -16.01 -10.36
CA ASP A 382 -12.49 -15.75 -11.43
C ASP A 382 -12.60 -16.97 -12.35
N VAL A 383 -13.52 -17.86 -12.00
CA VAL A 383 -13.78 -19.11 -12.75
C VAL A 383 -14.21 -18.82 -14.18
N ALA A 384 -15.01 -17.77 -14.41
CA ALA A 384 -15.51 -17.45 -15.74
C ALA A 384 -14.38 -16.93 -16.65
N LEU A 385 -13.44 -16.15 -16.10
CA LEU A 385 -12.25 -15.73 -16.83
C LEU A 385 -11.34 -16.93 -17.14
N ALA A 386 -11.19 -17.86 -16.19
CA ALA A 386 -10.42 -19.08 -16.43
C ALA A 386 -11.02 -19.92 -17.56
N GLN A 387 -12.34 -20.10 -17.57
CA GLN A 387 -13.04 -20.80 -18.66
C GLN A 387 -12.83 -20.09 -20.00
N LEU A 388 -12.99 -18.77 -20.05
CA LEU A 388 -12.74 -17.99 -21.26
C LEU A 388 -11.31 -18.16 -21.75
N ALA A 389 -10.31 -18.05 -20.86
CA ALA A 389 -8.92 -18.23 -21.25
C ALA A 389 -8.66 -19.61 -21.86
N LEU A 390 -9.23 -20.67 -21.29
CA LEU A 390 -9.04 -22.04 -21.79
C LEU A 390 -9.64 -22.28 -23.20
N THR A 391 -10.60 -21.47 -23.67
CA THR A 391 -11.14 -21.61 -25.03
C THR A 391 -10.14 -21.21 -26.12
N ALA A 392 -9.09 -20.45 -25.76
CA ALA A 392 -8.07 -19.93 -26.67
C ALA A 392 -6.74 -20.70 -26.60
N HIS A 393 -6.74 -21.91 -26.05
CA HIS A 393 -5.59 -22.81 -25.98
C HIS A 393 -4.31 -22.20 -25.36
N PRO A 394 -4.35 -21.77 -24.09
CA PRO A 394 -3.21 -21.11 -23.45
C PRO A 394 -2.01 -22.02 -23.26
N ASP A 395 -0.81 -21.43 -23.27
CA ASP A 395 0.42 -22.14 -22.90
C ASP A 395 0.51 -22.22 -21.37
N LEU A 396 0.18 -23.40 -20.86
CA LEU A 396 0.17 -23.71 -19.43
C LEU A 396 1.58 -23.81 -18.81
N SER A 397 2.63 -23.81 -19.63
CA SER A 397 4.02 -23.85 -19.17
C SER A 397 4.56 -22.47 -18.79
N ILE A 398 3.87 -21.40 -19.23
CA ILE A 398 4.26 -20.02 -18.94
C ILE A 398 4.26 -19.79 -17.43
N LYS A 399 5.38 -19.22 -16.96
CA LYS A 399 5.58 -18.84 -15.56
C LYS A 399 5.58 -17.33 -15.39
N ASP A 400 5.16 -16.91 -14.20
CA ASP A 400 5.29 -15.52 -13.75
C ASP A 400 6.76 -15.17 -13.45
N SER A 401 7.09 -13.88 -13.43
CA SER A 401 8.45 -13.37 -13.24
C SER A 401 8.92 -13.37 -11.78
N THR A 402 8.00 -13.48 -10.81
CA THR A 402 8.26 -13.25 -9.39
C THR A 402 8.48 -14.55 -8.63
N TRP A 403 7.59 -15.51 -8.81
CA TRP A 403 7.59 -16.80 -8.13
C TRP A 403 8.00 -17.94 -9.04
N ASN A 404 8.19 -17.67 -10.34
CA ASN A 404 8.54 -18.69 -11.33
C ASN A 404 7.53 -19.86 -11.30
N ALA A 405 6.25 -19.54 -11.12
CA ALA A 405 5.17 -20.50 -11.00
C ALA A 405 4.21 -20.37 -12.20
N PRO A 406 3.68 -21.49 -12.73
CA PRO A 406 2.61 -21.43 -13.71
C PRO A 406 1.26 -21.12 -13.03
N ALA A 407 0.24 -20.82 -13.82
CA ALA A 407 -1.10 -20.49 -13.31
C ALA A 407 -1.70 -21.59 -12.42
N LEU A 408 -1.42 -22.86 -12.72
CA LEU A 408 -1.81 -23.98 -11.87
C LEU A 408 -1.15 -23.92 -10.48
N GLY A 409 0.10 -23.47 -10.40
CA GLY A 409 0.82 -23.27 -9.14
C GLY A 409 0.19 -22.17 -8.29
N TRP A 410 -0.22 -21.06 -8.92
CA TRP A 410 -0.97 -19.99 -8.26
C TRP A 410 -2.31 -20.51 -7.72
N ALA A 411 -3.07 -21.24 -8.55
CA ALA A 411 -4.35 -21.81 -8.17
C ALA A 411 -4.23 -22.77 -6.97
N TYR A 412 -3.16 -23.56 -6.90
CA TYR A 412 -2.88 -24.40 -5.72
C TYR A 412 -2.53 -23.58 -4.49
N HIS A 413 -1.60 -22.64 -4.61
CA HIS A 413 -1.13 -21.84 -3.49
C HIS A 413 -2.27 -21.03 -2.85
N MET A 414 -3.21 -20.56 -3.66
CA MET A 414 -4.36 -19.75 -3.23
C MET A 414 -5.64 -20.59 -3.01
N GLU A 415 -5.53 -21.92 -3.02
CA GLU A 415 -6.64 -22.86 -2.75
C GLU A 415 -7.86 -22.69 -3.68
N ARG A 416 -7.62 -22.42 -4.98
CA ARG A 416 -8.64 -22.21 -6.02
C ARG A 416 -9.07 -23.53 -6.68
N LEU A 417 -9.74 -24.38 -5.91
CA LEU A 417 -9.99 -25.78 -6.28
C LEU A 417 -10.74 -25.96 -7.61
N GLU A 418 -11.68 -25.08 -7.94
CA GLU A 418 -12.43 -25.16 -9.20
C GLU A 418 -11.56 -24.82 -10.41
N ILE A 419 -10.72 -23.79 -10.31
CA ILE A 419 -9.76 -23.43 -11.37
C ILE A 419 -8.69 -24.51 -11.54
N VAL A 420 -8.24 -25.13 -10.43
CA VAL A 420 -7.36 -26.31 -10.49
C VAL A 420 -8.00 -27.45 -11.31
N ALA A 421 -9.29 -27.73 -11.08
CA ALA A 421 -10.00 -28.77 -11.80
C ALA A 421 -10.14 -28.44 -13.30
N LEU A 422 -10.46 -27.18 -13.64
CA LEU A 422 -10.55 -26.71 -15.03
C LEU A 422 -9.23 -26.89 -15.79
N ILE A 423 -8.11 -26.42 -15.23
CA ILE A 423 -6.79 -26.52 -15.88
C ILE A 423 -6.40 -27.99 -16.07
N LYS A 424 -6.62 -28.85 -15.07
CA LYS A 424 -6.31 -30.29 -15.19
C LYS A 424 -7.19 -31.02 -16.20
N GLY A 425 -8.47 -30.69 -16.25
CA GLY A 425 -9.41 -31.23 -17.24
C GLY A 425 -8.97 -30.90 -18.65
N TYR A 426 -8.55 -29.64 -18.88
CA TYR A 426 -7.98 -29.21 -20.14
C TYR A 426 -6.67 -29.94 -20.51
N GLN A 427 -5.76 -30.17 -19.57
CA GLN A 427 -4.51 -30.93 -19.82
C GLN A 427 -4.75 -32.41 -20.21
N SER A 428 -5.92 -32.95 -19.86
CA SER A 428 -6.28 -34.35 -20.09
C SER A 428 -7.14 -34.54 -21.35
N SER A 429 -7.54 -33.44 -21.99
CA SER A 429 -8.35 -33.38 -23.20
C SER A 429 -7.46 -33.13 -24.40
#